data_AF-A0A9J6GAB0-F1
#
_entry.id   AF-A0A9J6GAB0-F1
#
_cell.length_a   1.000
_cell.length_b   1.000
_cell.length_c   1.000
_cell.angle_alpha   90.00
_cell.angle_beta   90.00
_cell.angle_gamma   90.00
#
_symmetry.space_group_name_H-M   'P 1'
#
loop_
_entity.id
_entity.type
_entity.pdbx_description
1 polymer ?
#
loop_
_entity_poly.entity_id
_entity_poly.type
_entity_poly.pdbx_seq_one_letter_code
_entity_poly.pdbx_strand_id
1 'polypeptide(L)'
;MVRASLAAFVVLAAAIGEYLDSVKCINKAGPGVKTCIQDFLVAMHRAATAPANKQVAYTCCYYLDFVGCLEKKLTSSCNLPTAIKFFNLVIEKIVGESLDVACGKYKKGPNTCQALPALSTKNDNNARGKGFVEPLVILAGNLG
;
A
#
# COMPACT_ATOMS: atom_id res chain seq x y z
N MET A 1 23.51 27.54 27.12
CA MET A 1 22.34 28.29 26.60
C MET A 1 22.33 28.18 25.08
N VAL A 2 21.40 27.44 24.51
CA VAL A 2 21.33 27.17 23.07
C VAL A 2 20.71 28.36 22.36
N ARG A 3 21.53 29.18 21.68
CA ARG A 3 21.03 30.11 20.66
C ARG A 3 20.71 29.30 19.41
N ALA A 4 19.54 28.68 19.35
CA ALA A 4 18.99 28.29 18.07
C ALA A 4 18.72 29.59 17.29
N SER A 5 19.31 29.71 16.10
CA SER A 5 19.08 30.87 15.24
C SER A 5 17.60 30.98 14.90
N LEU A 6 17.08 32.21 14.81
CA LEU A 6 15.67 32.48 14.45
C LEU A 6 15.25 31.72 13.18
N ALA A 7 16.17 31.56 12.24
CA ALA A 7 16.01 30.75 11.03
C ALA A 7 15.73 29.27 11.33
N ALA A 8 16.44 28.65 12.28
CA ALA A 8 16.19 27.26 12.67
C ALA A 8 14.79 27.09 13.29
N PHE A 9 14.33 28.06 14.10
CA PHE A 9 12.98 28.06 14.65
C PHE A 9 11.90 28.22 13.57
N VAL A 10 12.10 29.11 12.60
CA VAL A 10 11.18 29.31 11.47
C VAL A 10 11.09 28.08 10.59
N VAL A 11 12.23 27.43 10.29
CA VAL A 11 12.27 26.18 9.51
C VAL A 11 11.55 25.05 10.27
N LEU A 12 11.77 24.93 11.58
CA LEU A 12 11.10 23.92 12.39
C LEU A 12 9.57 24.14 12.45
N ALA A 13 9.14 25.40 12.62
CA ALA A 13 7.72 25.76 12.64
C ALA A 13 7.03 25.52 11.30
N ALA A 14 7.69 25.84 10.18
CA ALA A 14 7.19 25.54 8.84
C ALA A 14 7.05 24.02 8.62
N ALA A 15 8.05 23.23 9.03
CA ALA A 15 8.01 21.77 8.95
C ALA A 15 6.86 21.18 9.80
N ILE A 16 6.60 21.74 10.98
CA ILE A 16 5.47 21.34 11.83
C ILE A 16 4.12 21.68 11.16
N GLY A 17 4.00 22.87 10.55
CA GLY A 17 2.80 23.28 9.81
C GLY A 17 2.48 22.35 8.64
N GLU A 18 3.48 22.07 7.79
CA GLU A 18 3.35 21.14 6.67
C GLU A 18 2.99 19.73 7.11
N TYR A 19 3.56 19.27 8.23
CA TYR A 19 3.22 17.98 8.83
C TYR A 19 1.76 17.95 9.31
N LEU A 20 1.31 18.97 10.05
CA LEU A 20 -0.05 19.03 10.57
C LEU A 20 -1.10 19.10 9.44
N ASP A 21 -0.81 19.82 8.38
CA ASP A 21 -1.69 19.89 7.21
C ASP A 21 -1.70 18.57 6.41
N SER A 22 -0.54 17.90 6.32
CA SER A 22 -0.46 16.55 5.77
C SER A 22 -1.31 15.56 6.58
N VAL A 23 -1.25 15.59 7.92
CA VAL A 23 -2.05 14.73 8.81
C VAL A 23 -3.55 15.00 8.64
N LYS A 24 -3.97 16.26 8.69
CA LYS A 24 -5.40 16.62 8.47
C LYS A 24 -5.89 16.11 7.13
N CYS A 25 -5.06 16.24 6.10
CA CYS A 25 -5.42 15.79 4.77
C CYS A 25 -5.51 14.26 4.67
N ILE A 26 -4.52 13.54 5.17
CA ILE A 26 -4.51 12.07 5.21
C ILE A 26 -5.75 11.57 5.97
N ASN A 27 -6.13 12.21 7.06
CA ASN A 27 -7.36 11.88 7.79
C ASN A 27 -8.62 12.04 6.93
N LYS A 28 -8.68 13.07 6.08
CA LYS A 28 -9.78 13.26 5.11
C LYS A 28 -9.78 12.18 4.03
N ALA A 29 -8.60 11.73 3.58
CA ALA A 29 -8.46 10.60 2.67
C ALA A 29 -8.76 9.24 3.34
N GLY A 30 -8.82 9.20 4.67
CA GLY A 30 -8.95 8.02 5.52
C GLY A 30 -10.01 7.01 5.07
N PRO A 31 -11.27 7.42 4.75
CA PRO A 31 -12.27 6.49 4.25
C PRO A 31 -11.85 5.79 2.95
N GLY A 32 -11.24 6.52 2.01
CA GLY A 32 -10.75 5.96 0.76
C GLY A 32 -9.55 5.02 0.97
N VAL A 33 -8.62 5.41 1.84
CA VAL A 33 -7.47 4.59 2.24
C VAL A 33 -7.95 3.29 2.90
N LYS A 34 -8.94 3.37 3.80
CA LYS A 34 -9.56 2.20 4.43
C LYS A 34 -10.16 1.24 3.39
N THR A 35 -10.85 1.76 2.38
CA THR A 35 -11.37 0.93 1.28
C THR A 35 -10.24 0.22 0.53
N CYS A 36 -9.17 0.93 0.15
CA CYS A 36 -8.02 0.31 -0.52
C CYS A 36 -7.41 -0.83 0.33
N ILE A 37 -7.25 -0.62 1.64
CA ILE A 37 -6.75 -1.65 2.55
C ILE A 37 -7.70 -2.84 2.59
N GLN A 38 -9.00 -2.62 2.78
CA GLN A 38 -9.98 -3.70 2.83
C GLN A 38 -10.03 -4.52 1.54
N ASP A 39 -9.98 -3.87 0.38
CA ASP A 39 -9.98 -4.56 -0.91
C ASP A 39 -8.68 -5.33 -1.12
N PHE A 40 -7.53 -4.79 -0.69
CA PHE A 40 -6.25 -5.52 -0.70
C PHE A 40 -6.29 -6.76 0.19
N LEU A 41 -6.85 -6.67 1.40
CA LEU A 41 -7.00 -7.82 2.29
C LEU A 41 -7.84 -8.93 1.65
N VAL A 42 -8.98 -8.57 1.04
CA VAL A 42 -9.81 -9.51 0.28
C VAL A 42 -9.01 -10.15 -0.86
N ALA A 43 -8.24 -9.34 -1.60
CA ALA A 43 -7.41 -9.81 -2.69
C ALA A 43 -6.29 -10.78 -2.23
N MET A 44 -5.69 -10.56 -1.05
CA MET A 44 -4.74 -11.51 -0.45
C MET A 44 -5.39 -12.85 -0.09
N HIS A 45 -6.62 -12.83 0.42
CA HIS A 45 -7.40 -14.06 0.63
C HIS A 45 -7.66 -14.79 -0.69
N ARG A 46 -7.98 -14.08 -1.78
CA ARG A 46 -8.09 -14.71 -3.11
C ARG A 46 -6.77 -15.30 -3.58
N ALA A 47 -5.68 -14.54 -3.49
CA ALA A 47 -4.35 -14.97 -3.91
C ALA A 47 -3.92 -16.26 -3.17
N ALA A 48 -4.24 -16.39 -1.89
CA ALA A 48 -3.97 -17.61 -1.12
C ALA A 48 -4.73 -18.86 -1.61
N THR A 49 -5.82 -18.69 -2.37
CA THR A 49 -6.56 -19.80 -3.00
C THR A 49 -6.09 -20.14 -4.42
N ALA A 50 -5.20 -19.32 -5.00
CA ALA A 50 -4.66 -19.59 -6.32
C ALA A 50 -3.72 -20.81 -6.30
N PRO A 51 -3.46 -21.44 -7.47
CA PRO A 51 -2.42 -22.47 -7.58
C PRO A 51 -1.09 -21.98 -7.00
N ALA A 52 -0.40 -22.82 -6.22
CA ALA A 52 0.81 -22.44 -5.46
C ALA A 52 1.84 -21.69 -6.33
N ASN A 53 2.11 -22.18 -7.54
CA ASN A 53 3.04 -21.59 -8.50
C ASN A 53 2.59 -20.24 -9.11
N LYS A 54 1.38 -19.79 -8.82
CA LYS A 54 0.82 -18.50 -9.27
C LYS A 54 0.52 -17.55 -8.12
N GLN A 55 0.57 -18.00 -6.87
CA GLN A 55 0.22 -17.18 -5.71
C GLN A 55 1.07 -15.91 -5.62
N VAL A 56 2.39 -16.04 -5.80
CA VAL A 56 3.31 -14.88 -5.82
C VAL A 56 2.93 -13.89 -6.93
N ALA A 57 2.53 -14.38 -8.11
CA ALA A 57 2.12 -13.52 -9.21
C ALA A 57 0.86 -12.72 -8.87
N TYR A 58 -0.18 -13.38 -8.35
CA TYR A 58 -1.40 -12.69 -7.91
C TYR A 58 -1.14 -11.70 -6.80
N THR A 59 -0.37 -12.11 -5.78
CA THR A 59 -0.01 -11.23 -4.65
C THR A 59 0.70 -9.98 -5.13
N CYS A 60 1.67 -10.11 -6.03
CA CYS A 60 2.37 -8.98 -6.60
C CYS A 60 1.45 -8.07 -7.41
N CYS A 61 0.55 -8.61 -8.22
CA CYS A 61 -0.38 -7.78 -8.99
C CYS A 61 -1.37 -7.03 -8.10
N TYR A 62 -1.95 -7.69 -7.09
CA TYR A 62 -2.83 -7.03 -6.13
C TYR A 62 -2.11 -6.02 -5.25
N TYR A 63 -0.84 -6.24 -4.94
CA TYR A 63 -0.02 -5.24 -4.26
C TYR A 63 0.16 -3.98 -5.11
N LEU A 64 0.42 -4.12 -6.42
CA LEU A 64 0.52 -2.97 -7.32
C LEU A 64 -0.81 -2.22 -7.44
N ASP A 65 -1.93 -2.93 -7.53
CA ASP A 65 -3.27 -2.32 -7.52
C ASP A 65 -3.55 -1.57 -6.21
N PHE A 66 -3.13 -2.14 -5.08
CA PHE A 66 -3.25 -1.51 -3.76
C PHE A 66 -2.47 -0.20 -3.67
N VAL A 67 -1.19 -0.21 -4.08
CA VAL A 67 -0.35 0.99 -4.15
C VAL A 67 -1.01 2.06 -5.04
N GLY A 68 -1.45 1.69 -6.24
CA GLY A 68 -2.14 2.61 -7.15
C GLY A 68 -3.45 3.16 -6.60
N CYS A 69 -4.22 2.33 -5.87
CA CYS A 69 -5.44 2.77 -5.18
C CYS A 69 -5.13 3.85 -4.15
N LEU A 70 -4.09 3.65 -3.34
CA LEU A 70 -3.69 4.58 -2.29
C LEU A 70 -3.18 5.89 -2.87
N GLU A 71 -2.30 5.84 -3.87
CA GLU A 71 -1.83 7.02 -4.59
C GLU A 71 -3.01 7.82 -5.16
N LYS A 72 -3.98 7.16 -5.78
CA LYS A 72 -5.18 7.82 -6.33
C LYS A 72 -6.03 8.45 -5.23
N LYS A 73 -6.33 7.74 -4.14
CA LYS A 73 -7.16 8.26 -3.04
C LYS A 73 -6.48 9.42 -2.33
N LEU A 74 -5.19 9.32 -2.09
CA LEU A 74 -4.38 10.39 -1.52
C LEU A 74 -4.34 11.59 -2.48
N THR A 75 -3.97 11.43 -3.74
CA THR A 75 -3.92 12.55 -4.70
C THR A 75 -5.26 13.25 -4.86
N SER A 76 -6.36 12.49 -4.98
CA SER A 76 -7.71 13.05 -5.13
C SER A 76 -8.21 13.82 -3.91
N SER A 77 -7.75 13.46 -2.71
CA SER A 77 -8.16 14.09 -1.45
C SER A 77 -7.17 15.13 -0.95
N CYS A 78 -5.90 14.98 -1.36
CA CYS A 78 -4.71 15.65 -0.89
C CYS A 78 -3.83 15.98 -2.08
N ASN A 79 -3.90 17.23 -2.53
CA ASN A 79 -2.97 17.75 -3.53
C ASN A 79 -1.61 18.13 -2.88
N LEU A 80 -1.14 17.28 -1.95
CA LEU A 80 0.05 17.50 -1.14
C LEU A 80 1.11 16.44 -1.50
N PRO A 81 2.12 16.81 -2.30
CA PRO A 81 3.24 15.92 -2.62
C PRO A 81 3.92 15.32 -1.38
N THR A 82 3.93 16.05 -0.26
CA THR A 82 4.48 15.61 1.03
C THR A 82 3.72 14.43 1.62
N ALA A 83 2.39 14.40 1.51
CA ALA A 83 1.57 13.28 2.01
C ALA A 83 1.81 12.00 1.19
N ILE A 84 1.94 12.14 -0.15
CA ILE A 84 2.28 11.02 -1.04
C ILE A 84 3.69 10.51 -0.73
N LYS A 85 4.68 11.41 -0.57
CA LYS A 85 6.05 11.03 -0.18
C LYS A 85 6.09 10.30 1.16
N PHE A 86 5.42 10.83 2.17
CA PHE A 86 5.34 10.19 3.49
C PHE A 86 4.73 8.79 3.38
N PHE A 87 3.66 8.65 2.62
CA PHE A 87 3.00 7.38 2.44
C PHE A 87 3.85 6.35 1.69
N ASN A 88 4.54 6.78 0.62
CA ASN A 88 5.48 5.94 -0.11
C ASN A 88 6.64 5.49 0.79
N LEU A 89 7.15 6.37 1.66
CA LEU A 89 8.15 6.01 2.67
C LEU A 89 7.63 4.98 3.68
N VAL A 90 6.37 5.09 4.12
CA VAL A 90 5.75 4.12 5.03
C VAL A 90 5.62 2.76 4.36
N ILE A 91 5.13 2.69 3.13
CA ILE A 91 5.07 1.44 2.36
C ILE A 91 6.48 0.87 2.17
N GLU A 92 7.44 1.70 1.80
CA GLU A 92 8.82 1.27 1.60
C GLU A 92 9.41 0.66 2.88
N LYS A 93 9.13 1.27 4.04
CA LYS A 93 9.61 0.77 5.34
C LYS A 93 8.89 -0.47 5.86
N ILE A 94 7.61 -0.66 5.54
CA ILE A 94 6.84 -1.82 6.02
C ILE A 94 7.05 -3.02 5.11
N VAL A 95 7.09 -2.81 3.79
CA VAL A 95 7.07 -3.90 2.80
C VAL A 95 8.02 -3.68 1.61
N GLY A 96 8.62 -2.51 1.49
CA GLY A 96 9.31 -2.03 0.28
C GLY A 96 10.45 -2.91 -0.19
N GLU A 97 11.46 -3.16 0.65
CA GLU A 97 12.62 -3.93 0.20
C GLU A 97 12.23 -5.36 -0.21
N SER A 98 11.35 -6.01 0.54
CA SER A 98 10.93 -7.39 0.26
C SER A 98 10.00 -7.49 -0.95
N LEU A 99 8.98 -6.62 -1.04
CA LEU A 99 8.00 -6.66 -2.13
C LEU A 99 8.52 -6.01 -3.42
N ASP A 100 9.37 -4.99 -3.37
CA ASP A 100 9.96 -4.45 -4.61
C ASP A 100 10.95 -5.43 -5.22
N VAL A 101 11.70 -6.18 -4.41
CA VAL A 101 12.55 -7.26 -4.90
C VAL A 101 11.71 -8.42 -5.46
N ALA A 102 10.70 -8.89 -4.72
CA ALA A 102 9.87 -10.01 -5.14
C ALA A 102 8.97 -9.66 -6.35
N CYS A 103 8.45 -8.43 -6.39
CA CYS A 103 7.46 -8.00 -7.36
C CYS A 103 8.02 -7.12 -8.48
N GLY A 104 9.31 -6.79 -8.48
CA GLY A 104 9.94 -5.92 -9.47
C GLY A 104 9.75 -6.38 -10.92
N LYS A 105 9.68 -7.71 -11.16
CA LYS A 105 9.37 -8.27 -12.49
C LYS A 105 7.94 -8.01 -12.96
N TYR A 106 7.00 -7.79 -12.04
CA TYR A 106 5.60 -7.47 -12.33
C TYR A 106 5.36 -5.96 -12.51
N LYS A 107 6.25 -5.09 -11.98
CA LYS A 107 6.21 -3.63 -12.21
C LYS A 107 6.52 -3.23 -13.66
N LYS A 108 7.37 -4.00 -14.37
CA LYS A 108 7.99 -3.59 -15.65
C LYS A 108 7.29 -4.12 -16.91
N GLY A 109 6.22 -4.89 -16.79
CA GLY A 109 5.58 -5.56 -17.92
C GLY A 109 4.10 -5.18 -18.07
N PRO A 110 3.63 -4.66 -19.22
CA PRO A 110 2.21 -4.41 -19.44
C PRO A 110 1.35 -5.69 -19.37
N ASN A 111 1.96 -6.86 -19.57
CA ASN A 111 1.22 -8.12 -19.77
C ASN A 111 1.30 -9.10 -18.58
N THR A 112 2.15 -8.88 -17.58
CA THR A 112 2.39 -9.91 -16.53
C THR A 112 1.19 -10.08 -15.59
N CYS A 113 0.52 -8.99 -15.24
CA CYS A 113 -0.71 -9.06 -14.44
C CYS A 113 -1.95 -9.31 -15.31
N GLN A 114 -1.97 -8.79 -16.54
CA GLN A 114 -3.09 -8.96 -17.47
C GLN A 114 -3.23 -10.41 -17.99
N ALA A 115 -2.15 -11.18 -18.00
CA ALA A 115 -2.16 -12.59 -18.40
C ALA A 115 -2.66 -13.55 -17.30
N LEU A 116 -2.90 -13.07 -16.08
CA LEU A 116 -3.43 -13.89 -15.00
C LEU A 116 -4.97 -14.00 -15.14
N PRO A 117 -5.53 -15.22 -15.13
CA PRO A 117 -6.98 -15.41 -15.08
C PRO A 117 -7.59 -14.71 -13.87
N ALA A 118 -8.83 -14.23 -14.00
CA ALA A 118 -9.54 -13.71 -12.84
C ALA A 118 -9.81 -14.85 -11.83
N LEU A 119 -9.43 -14.62 -10.57
CA LEU A 119 -9.79 -15.52 -9.47
C LEU A 119 -11.26 -15.32 -9.08
N SER A 120 -11.87 -16.38 -8.52
CA SER A 120 -13.26 -16.31 -8.06
C SER A 120 -13.44 -15.30 -6.93
N THR A 121 -14.54 -14.54 -6.99
CA THR A 121 -14.97 -13.56 -5.97
C THR A 121 -15.99 -14.13 -4.99
N LYS A 122 -16.33 -15.42 -5.10
CA LYS A 122 -17.40 -16.07 -4.32
C LYS A 122 -17.24 -15.89 -2.80
N ASN A 123 -16.00 -15.86 -2.31
CA ASN A 123 -15.69 -15.84 -0.88
C ASN A 123 -15.32 -14.45 -0.35
N ASP A 124 -15.47 -13.38 -1.15
CA ASP A 124 -15.01 -12.04 -0.78
C ASP A 124 -15.68 -11.50 0.48
N ASN A 125 -16.98 -11.73 0.60
CA ASN A 125 -17.75 -11.28 1.76
C ASN A 125 -17.24 -11.92 3.05
N ASN A 126 -16.81 -13.19 2.98
CA ASN A 126 -16.21 -13.89 4.12
C ASN A 126 -14.81 -13.34 4.44
N ALA A 127 -14.07 -12.85 3.44
CA ALA A 127 -12.76 -12.25 3.62
C ALA A 127 -12.84 -10.82 4.21
N ARG A 128 -13.92 -10.05 3.95
CA ARG A 128 -14.07 -8.65 4.41
C ARG A 128 -14.11 -8.44 5.93
N GLY A 129 -14.15 -9.51 6.73
CA GLY A 129 -14.04 -9.48 8.20
C GLY A 129 -12.79 -10.18 8.74
N LYS A 130 -11.95 -10.76 7.88
CA LYS A 130 -10.76 -11.51 8.28
C LYS A 130 -9.51 -10.64 8.19
N GLY A 131 -8.57 -10.86 9.11
CA GLY A 131 -7.24 -10.24 9.05
C GLY A 131 -6.37 -10.80 7.91
N PHE A 132 -5.15 -10.27 7.81
CA PHE A 132 -4.16 -10.71 6.80
C PHE A 132 -3.29 -11.89 7.25
N VAL A 133 -3.39 -12.33 8.51
CA VAL A 133 -2.49 -13.35 9.07
C VAL A 133 -2.62 -14.68 8.34
N GLU A 134 -3.84 -15.17 8.16
CA GLU A 134 -4.14 -16.43 7.47
C GLU A 134 -3.56 -16.45 6.03
N PRO A 135 -3.88 -15.48 5.14
CA PRO A 135 -3.31 -15.48 3.81
C PRO A 135 -1.80 -15.23 3.82
N LEU A 136 -1.27 -14.43 4.75
CA LEU A 136 0.17 -14.19 4.82
C LEU A 136 0.96 -15.47 5.09
N VAL A 137 0.50 -16.32 6.02
CA VAL A 137 1.16 -17.60 6.32
C VAL A 137 1.18 -18.51 5.10
N ILE A 138 0.06 -18.60 4.36
CA ILE A 138 -0.04 -19.42 3.14
C ILE A 138 0.90 -18.89 2.06
N LEU A 139 0.86 -17.57 1.82
CA LEU A 139 1.65 -16.93 0.77
C LEU A 139 3.15 -16.96 1.06
N ALA A 140 3.55 -16.75 2.32
CA ALA A 140 4.94 -16.78 2.74
C ALA A 140 5.57 -18.18 2.60
N GLY A 141 4.78 -19.24 2.80
CA GLY A 141 5.24 -20.61 2.58
C GLY A 141 5.62 -20.92 1.13
N ASN A 142 5.17 -20.10 0.17
CA ASN A 142 5.44 -20.25 -1.26
C ASN A 142 6.43 -19.21 -1.80
N LEU A 143 7.11 -18.46 -0.91
CA LEU A 143 8.20 -17.54 -1.26
C LEU A 143 9.59 -18.24 -1.35
N GLY A 144 9.62 -19.57 -1.43
CA GLY A 144 10.82 -20.40 -1.63
C GLY A 144 10.78 -21.19 -2.92
#